data_AF-A0A3N5V1T2-F1
#
_entry.id   AF-A0A3N5V1T2-F1
#
_cell.length_a   1.000
_cell.length_b   1.000
_cell.length_c   1.000
_cell.angle_alpha   90.00
_cell.angle_beta   90.00
_cell.angle_gamma   90.00
#
_symmetry.space_group_name_H-M   'P 1'
#
loop_
_entity.id
_entity.type
_entity.pdbx_description
1 polymer ?
#
loop_
_entity_poly.entity_id
_entity_poly.type
_entity_poly.pdbx_seq_one_letter_code
_entity_poly.pdbx_strand_id
1 'polypeptide(L)'
;MVNIVNRTNHSLHDIPSELREFLKNDTYSLLVKGRSGTGKTTFSLSILRSLKAKNNFFYISTRSSPKQMFEHYPWLRKFIKEPNKDIDSPDVGQNLSAFEDARLDEPESLFERVTNQLMDVKNPVIIIDSWDSVASLMDREARLNNERVLQTWRERAKAKLIFTSEESVESSLEYIVDGVVELNYELNDGIRT
;
A
#
# COMPACT_ATOMS: atom_id res chain seq x y z
N MET A 1 34.80 19.54 0.24
CA MET A 1 34.16 19.10 1.50
C MET A 1 33.03 18.15 1.12
N VAL A 2 33.23 16.86 1.35
CA VAL A 2 32.24 15.83 1.04
C VAL A 2 31.20 15.85 2.16
N ASN A 3 29.94 16.12 1.82
CA ASN A 3 28.83 16.00 2.75
C ASN A 3 28.74 14.54 3.21
N ILE A 4 29.11 14.30 4.46
CA ILE A 4 28.89 13.03 5.15
C ILE A 4 27.39 12.96 5.36
N VAL A 5 26.69 12.25 4.47
CA VAL A 5 25.31 11.83 4.70
C VAL A 5 25.34 11.00 5.98
N ASN A 6 24.74 11.53 7.04
CA ASN A 6 24.50 10.81 8.29
C ASN A 6 23.76 9.51 7.93
N ARG A 7 24.50 8.40 7.84
CA ARG A 7 23.91 7.06 7.76
C ARG A 7 23.37 6.73 9.15
N THR A 8 22.19 7.24 9.46
CA THR A 8 21.35 6.71 10.51
C THR A 8 21.10 5.24 10.17
N ASN A 9 21.52 4.32 11.04
CA ASN A 9 21.21 2.90 10.94
C ASN A 9 19.70 2.73 11.10
N HIS A 10 18.95 2.93 10.02
CA HIS A 10 17.56 2.55 9.94
C HIS A 10 17.51 1.03 9.95
N SER A 11 16.69 0.44 10.84
CA SER A 11 16.29 -0.94 10.61
C SER A 11 15.60 -0.99 9.24
N LEU A 12 15.66 -2.12 8.54
CA LEU A 12 15.16 -2.28 7.15
C LEU A 12 13.67 -1.91 6.95
N HIS A 13 12.97 -1.56 8.02
CA HIS A 13 11.55 -1.25 8.10
C HIS A 13 11.25 0.14 8.68
N ASP A 14 12.28 0.94 9.01
CA ASP A 14 12.07 2.26 9.57
C ASP A 14 11.77 3.28 8.48
N ILE A 15 10.61 3.90 8.62
CA ILE A 15 10.15 4.97 7.75
C ILE A 15 10.87 6.28 8.10
N PRO A 16 11.20 7.17 7.14
CA PRO A 16 11.74 8.50 7.43
C PRO A 16 10.84 9.33 8.37
N SER A 17 11.43 10.25 9.14
CA SER A 17 10.70 11.11 10.10
C SER A 17 9.62 11.96 9.45
N GLU A 18 9.92 12.49 8.27
CA GLU A 18 9.07 13.35 7.46
C GLU A 18 7.80 12.60 7.06
N LEU A 19 7.98 11.36 6.59
CA LEU A 19 6.86 10.49 6.28
C LEU A 19 6.10 10.06 7.54
N ARG A 20 6.79 9.78 8.67
CA ARG A 20 6.10 9.52 9.94
C ARG A 20 5.20 10.69 10.36
N GLU A 21 5.62 11.93 10.13
CA GLU A 21 4.80 13.10 10.42
C GLU A 21 3.58 13.16 9.48
N PHE A 22 3.79 12.98 8.18
CA PHE A 22 2.70 12.92 7.20
C PHE A 22 1.66 11.83 7.53
N LEU A 23 2.11 10.64 7.96
CA LEU A 23 1.25 9.51 8.30
C LEU A 23 0.37 9.76 9.56
N LYS A 24 0.62 10.82 10.35
CA LYS A 24 -0.23 11.21 11.49
C LYS A 24 -1.52 11.90 11.07
N ASN A 25 -1.62 12.39 9.82
CA ASN A 25 -2.83 13.02 9.32
C ASN A 25 -4.04 12.06 9.43
N ASP A 26 -5.20 12.61 9.80
CA ASP A 26 -6.43 11.82 9.99
C ASP A 26 -6.85 11.11 8.70
N THR A 27 -6.76 11.82 7.58
CA THR A 27 -7.07 11.37 6.22
C THR A 27 -5.96 11.82 5.29
N TYR A 28 -5.55 10.96 4.35
CA TYR A 28 -4.60 11.30 3.30
C TYR A 28 -4.64 10.29 2.15
N SER A 29 -4.21 10.69 0.98
CA SER A 29 -3.84 9.79 -0.12
C SER A 29 -2.32 9.82 -0.36
N LEU A 30 -1.72 8.65 -0.56
CA LEU A 30 -0.28 8.49 -0.72
C LEU A 30 0.01 7.58 -1.91
N LEU A 31 0.86 8.04 -2.82
CA LEU A 31 1.39 7.22 -3.90
C LEU A 31 2.82 6.77 -3.57
N VAL A 32 3.04 5.46 -3.56
CA VAL A 32 4.36 4.83 -3.49
C VAL A 32 4.75 4.35 -4.88
N LYS A 33 5.62 5.10 -5.56
CA LYS A 33 6.03 4.82 -6.94
C LYS A 33 7.47 4.35 -7.06
N GLY A 34 7.79 3.72 -8.17
CA GLY A 34 9.17 3.33 -8.51
C GLY A 34 9.23 2.08 -9.37
N ARG A 35 10.40 1.83 -9.97
CA ARG A 35 10.64 0.68 -10.87
C ARG A 35 10.41 -0.67 -10.18
N SER A 36 10.27 -1.72 -10.98
CA SER A 36 10.15 -3.07 -10.43
C SER A 36 11.36 -3.45 -9.59
N GLY A 37 11.11 -4.09 -8.44
CA GLY A 37 12.15 -4.50 -7.49
C GLY A 37 12.70 -3.40 -6.57
N THR A 38 12.17 -2.17 -6.57
CA THR A 38 12.58 -1.09 -5.64
C THR A 38 12.03 -1.23 -4.21
N GLY A 39 11.23 -2.28 -3.94
CA GLY A 39 10.72 -2.56 -2.60
C GLY A 39 9.38 -1.94 -2.24
N LYS A 40 8.58 -1.48 -3.22
CA LYS A 40 7.24 -0.86 -3.00
C LYS A 40 6.33 -1.67 -2.08
N THR A 41 6.15 -2.98 -2.34
CA THR A 41 5.37 -3.88 -1.48
C THR A 41 5.96 -3.99 -0.07
N THR A 42 7.29 -4.05 0.07
CA THR A 42 7.93 -4.08 1.39
C THR A 42 7.68 -2.77 2.14
N PHE A 43 7.70 -1.64 1.43
CA PHE A 43 7.48 -0.31 1.99
C PHE A 43 6.02 -0.07 2.38
N SER A 44 5.05 -0.46 1.55
CA SER A 44 3.61 -0.36 1.89
C SER A 44 3.27 -1.18 3.14
N LEU A 45 3.83 -2.40 3.26
CA LEU A 45 3.71 -3.22 4.47
C LEU A 45 4.39 -2.55 5.69
N SER A 46 5.52 -1.86 5.47
CA SER A 46 6.19 -1.11 6.55
C SER A 46 5.36 0.10 7.01
N ILE A 47 4.68 0.80 6.09
CA ILE A 47 3.69 1.85 6.40
C ILE A 47 2.58 1.26 7.26
N LEU A 48 1.99 0.14 6.83
CA LEU A 48 0.93 -0.53 7.57
C LEU A 48 1.35 -0.85 9.01
N ARG A 49 2.58 -1.38 9.17
CA ARG A 49 3.20 -1.63 10.47
C ARG A 49 3.34 -0.35 11.31
N SER A 50 3.84 0.73 10.70
CA SER A 50 4.06 2.01 11.38
C SER A 50 2.76 2.66 11.86
N LEU A 51 1.68 2.54 11.08
CA LEU A 51 0.35 3.02 11.46
C LEU A 51 -0.27 2.24 12.63
N LYS A 52 0.31 1.09 13.01
CA LYS A 52 -0.23 0.18 14.02
C LYS A 52 -1.69 -0.22 13.72
N ALA A 53 -2.06 -0.25 12.44
CA ALA A 53 -3.39 -0.66 12.00
C ALA A 53 -3.51 -2.17 12.18
N LYS A 54 -4.12 -2.60 13.30
CA LYS A 54 -4.24 -4.03 13.62
C LYS A 54 -5.44 -4.69 12.96
N ASN A 55 -6.59 -4.01 12.95
CA ASN A 55 -7.87 -4.58 12.48
C ASN A 55 -8.69 -3.62 11.61
N ASN A 56 -8.18 -2.42 11.30
CA ASN A 56 -8.90 -1.39 10.52
C ASN A 56 -8.15 -1.05 9.23
N PHE A 57 -7.66 -2.08 8.56
CA PHE A 57 -6.99 -1.94 7.28
C PHE A 57 -7.50 -2.95 6.28
N PHE A 58 -7.31 -2.63 5.01
CA PHE A 58 -7.66 -3.44 3.87
C PHE A 58 -6.53 -3.36 2.85
N TYR A 59 -5.76 -4.43 2.74
CA TYR A 59 -4.64 -4.55 1.83
C TYR A 59 -5.08 -5.36 0.61
N ILE A 60 -5.23 -4.69 -0.52
CA ILE A 60 -5.62 -5.32 -1.77
C ILE A 60 -4.38 -5.58 -2.60
N SER A 61 -4.11 -6.86 -2.87
CA SER A 61 -2.96 -7.29 -3.65
C SER A 61 -3.41 -7.75 -5.04
N THR A 62 -2.91 -7.09 -6.07
CA THR A 62 -3.20 -7.45 -7.49
C THR A 62 -2.10 -8.31 -8.11
N ARG A 63 -1.07 -8.68 -7.33
CA ARG A 63 0.12 -9.39 -7.85
C ARG A 63 0.48 -10.67 -7.11
N SER A 64 0.14 -10.76 -5.83
CA SER A 64 0.47 -11.91 -4.99
C SER A 64 -0.74 -12.31 -4.16
N SER A 65 -0.95 -13.60 -3.95
CA SER A 65 -1.99 -14.01 -3.00
C SER A 65 -1.60 -13.63 -1.57
N PRO A 66 -2.56 -13.48 -0.65
CA PRO A 66 -2.27 -13.31 0.77
C PRO A 66 -1.30 -14.40 1.28
N LYS A 67 -1.51 -15.66 0.89
CA LYS A 67 -0.62 -16.78 1.27
C LYS A 67 0.84 -16.50 0.88
N GLN A 68 1.10 -16.14 -0.38
CA GLN A 68 2.45 -15.82 -0.87
C GLN A 68 3.05 -14.63 -0.13
N MET A 69 2.24 -13.60 0.16
CA MET A 69 2.70 -12.44 0.91
C MET A 69 3.17 -12.80 2.31
N PHE A 70 2.44 -13.65 3.04
CA PHE A 70 2.84 -14.11 4.37
C PHE A 70 4.01 -15.10 4.37
N GLU A 71 4.26 -15.79 3.25
CA GLU A 71 5.47 -16.61 3.02
C GLU A 71 6.70 -15.71 2.78
N HIS A 72 6.57 -14.66 1.96
CA HIS A 72 7.66 -13.72 1.67
C HIS A 72 7.95 -12.74 2.80
N TYR A 73 6.93 -12.39 3.60
CA TYR A 73 7.05 -11.47 4.72
C TYR A 73 6.57 -12.13 6.03
N PRO A 74 7.29 -13.14 6.57
CA PRO A 74 6.85 -13.86 7.77
C PRO A 74 6.67 -12.97 9.01
N TRP A 75 7.34 -11.81 9.04
CA TRP A 75 7.22 -10.83 10.12
C TRP A 75 5.80 -10.24 10.24
N LEU A 76 4.99 -10.26 9.17
CA LEU A 76 3.59 -9.81 9.22
C LEU A 76 2.78 -10.57 10.28
N ARG A 77 3.10 -11.85 10.49
CA ARG A 77 2.44 -12.71 11.50
C ARG A 77 2.61 -12.19 12.93
N LYS A 78 3.67 -11.41 13.20
CA LYS A 78 3.90 -10.80 14.51
C LYS A 78 3.11 -9.50 14.70
N PHE A 79 2.66 -8.87 13.62
CA PHE A 79 2.03 -7.56 13.62
C PHE A 79 0.49 -7.65 13.52
N ILE A 80 0.02 -8.54 12.64
CA ILE A 80 -1.39 -8.70 12.29
C ILE A 80 -1.94 -9.78 13.22
N LYS A 81 -2.09 -9.40 14.50
CA LYS A 81 -2.45 -10.22 15.69
C LYS A 81 -1.80 -11.60 15.74
N GLU A 82 -0.95 -11.85 16.74
CA GLU A 82 -0.67 -13.22 17.23
C GLU A 82 -1.99 -13.99 17.41
N PRO A 83 -2.24 -15.04 16.60
CA PRO A 83 -3.14 -16.11 16.95
C PRO A 83 -2.28 -17.14 17.67
N ASN A 84 -2.87 -18.01 18.49
CA ASN A 84 -2.16 -19.20 18.92
C ASN A 84 -1.53 -19.88 17.69
N LYS A 85 -0.35 -20.49 17.89
CA LYS A 85 0.65 -20.97 16.90
C LYS A 85 0.16 -21.76 15.66
N ASP A 86 -1.13 -21.90 15.46
CA ASP A 86 -1.77 -22.60 14.36
C ASP A 86 -2.30 -21.62 13.33
N ILE A 87 -1.71 -21.68 12.14
CA ILE A 87 -2.08 -20.93 10.93
C ILE A 87 -3.53 -21.24 10.50
N ASP A 88 -4.07 -22.37 10.94
CA ASP A 88 -5.43 -22.82 10.67
C ASP A 88 -6.45 -22.32 11.71
N SER A 89 -6.05 -21.47 12.67
CA SER A 89 -6.97 -20.93 13.65
C SER A 89 -7.95 -19.92 13.03
N PRO A 90 -9.23 -19.90 13.45
CA PRO A 90 -10.26 -19.03 12.89
C PRO A 90 -9.94 -17.53 13.03
N ASP A 91 -9.13 -17.16 14.02
CA ASP A 91 -8.65 -15.77 14.20
C ASP A 91 -7.63 -15.35 13.14
N VAL A 92 -6.81 -16.27 12.61
CA VAL A 92 -5.96 -16.01 11.43
C VAL A 92 -6.85 -15.77 10.23
N GLY A 93 -7.90 -16.60 10.05
CA GLY A 93 -8.86 -16.48 8.95
C GLY A 93 -9.56 -15.12 8.88
N GLN A 94 -9.92 -14.54 10.02
CA GLN A 94 -10.53 -13.20 10.10
C GLN A 94 -9.55 -12.05 9.86
N ASN A 95 -8.24 -12.25 10.00
CA ASN A 95 -7.25 -11.22 9.65
C ASN A 95 -6.69 -11.41 8.24
N LEU A 96 -6.74 -12.63 7.70
CA LEU A 96 -6.54 -12.89 6.27
C LEU A 96 -7.60 -12.17 5.44
N SER A 97 -8.82 -11.97 5.95
CA SER A 97 -9.83 -11.14 5.26
C SER A 97 -9.52 -9.64 5.25
N ALA A 98 -8.44 -9.19 5.89
CA ALA A 98 -7.92 -7.85 5.68
C ALA A 98 -6.95 -7.80 4.49
N PHE A 99 -6.48 -8.96 4.00
CA PHE A 99 -5.67 -9.08 2.78
C PHE A 99 -6.51 -9.69 1.67
N GLU A 100 -6.83 -8.88 0.68
CA GLU A 100 -7.63 -9.32 -0.46
C GLU A 100 -6.76 -9.73 -1.62
N ASP A 101 -7.10 -10.87 -2.21
CA ASP A 101 -6.56 -11.31 -3.48
C ASP A 101 -7.40 -10.69 -4.61
N ALA A 102 -6.81 -9.73 -5.31
CA ALA A 102 -7.41 -9.02 -6.43
C ALA A 102 -6.63 -9.26 -7.74
N ARG A 103 -5.89 -10.38 -7.83
CA ARG A 103 -5.11 -10.71 -9.03
C ARG A 103 -5.96 -10.91 -10.29
N LEU A 104 -7.23 -11.23 -10.11
CA LEU A 104 -8.21 -11.47 -11.17
C LEU A 104 -9.35 -10.44 -11.15
N ASP A 105 -9.23 -9.38 -10.35
CA ASP A 105 -10.27 -8.34 -10.27
C ASP A 105 -10.25 -7.48 -11.52
N GLU A 106 -11.43 -7.29 -12.11
CA GLU A 106 -11.67 -6.27 -13.12
C GLU A 106 -11.82 -4.88 -12.46
N PRO A 107 -11.62 -3.79 -13.22
CA PRO A 107 -11.85 -2.41 -12.79
C PRO A 107 -13.04 -2.16 -11.86
N GLU A 108 -14.23 -2.60 -12.27
CA GLU A 108 -15.46 -2.37 -11.54
C GLU A 108 -15.48 -3.13 -10.22
N SER A 109 -14.99 -4.38 -10.20
CA SER A 109 -14.97 -5.22 -9.01
C SER A 109 -14.01 -4.69 -7.94
N LEU A 110 -12.81 -4.25 -8.34
CA LEU A 110 -11.88 -3.61 -7.41
C LEU A 110 -12.50 -2.32 -6.84
N PHE A 111 -13.08 -1.50 -7.72
CA PHE A 111 -13.65 -0.22 -7.34
C PHE A 111 -14.83 -0.37 -6.38
N GLU A 112 -15.73 -1.32 -6.64
CA GLU A 112 -16.82 -1.68 -5.73
C GLU A 112 -16.28 -2.13 -4.37
N ARG A 113 -15.28 -3.02 -4.36
CA ARG A 113 -14.67 -3.51 -3.12
C ARG A 113 -14.10 -2.36 -2.27
N VAL A 114 -13.35 -1.44 -2.89
CA VAL A 114 -12.77 -0.27 -2.21
C VAL A 114 -13.87 0.66 -1.71
N THR A 115 -14.86 0.98 -2.54
CA THR A 115 -15.93 1.91 -2.17
C THR A 115 -16.83 1.36 -1.07
N ASN A 116 -17.12 0.05 -1.04
CA ASN A 116 -17.83 -0.60 0.06
C ASN A 116 -17.09 -0.42 1.39
N GLN A 117 -15.77 -0.62 1.42
CA GLN A 117 -14.96 -0.35 2.63
C GLN A 117 -15.02 1.12 3.04
N LEU A 118 -14.99 2.05 2.09
CA LEU A 118 -15.09 3.48 2.36
C LEU A 118 -16.49 3.92 2.85
N MET A 119 -17.54 3.14 2.52
CA MET A 119 -18.90 3.40 2.98
C MET A 119 -19.16 2.86 4.39
N ASP A 120 -18.70 1.64 4.66
CA ASP A 120 -19.10 0.90 5.85
C ASP A 120 -18.16 1.08 7.03
N VAL A 121 -16.90 1.46 6.78
CA VAL A 121 -15.84 1.51 7.78
C VAL A 121 -15.43 2.95 8.05
N LYS A 122 -15.30 3.29 9.34
CA LYS A 122 -14.82 4.59 9.78
C LYS A 122 -13.29 4.63 9.81
N ASN A 123 -12.71 5.65 9.17
CA ASN A 123 -11.27 5.89 9.11
C ASN A 123 -10.42 4.67 8.64
N PRO A 124 -10.81 3.94 7.58
CA PRO A 124 -10.09 2.75 7.15
C PRO A 124 -8.71 3.10 6.58
N VAL A 125 -7.75 2.17 6.69
CA VAL A 125 -6.48 2.22 5.96
C VAL A 125 -6.59 1.28 4.77
N ILE A 126 -6.62 1.80 3.54
CA ILE A 126 -6.71 0.99 2.33
C ILE A 126 -5.40 1.06 1.58
N ILE A 127 -4.79 -0.09 1.27
CA ILE A 127 -3.57 -0.20 0.46
C ILE A 127 -3.93 -0.96 -0.82
N ILE A 128 -3.62 -0.39 -1.98
CA ILE A 128 -3.80 -1.04 -3.29
C ILE A 128 -2.41 -1.32 -3.88
N ASP A 129 -2.00 -2.59 -3.90
CA ASP A 129 -0.67 -3.04 -4.32
C ASP A 129 -0.75 -4.04 -5.50
N SER A 130 -0.70 -3.63 -6.76
CA SER A 130 -0.54 -2.25 -7.27
C SER A 130 -1.76 -1.75 -8.04
N TRP A 131 -1.88 -0.43 -8.14
CA TRP A 131 -2.92 0.25 -8.94
C TRP A 131 -2.78 -0.06 -10.44
N ASP A 132 -1.55 -0.28 -10.91
CA ASP A 132 -1.25 -0.46 -12.34
C ASP A 132 -2.04 -1.60 -12.97
N SER A 133 -2.18 -2.72 -12.26
CA SER A 133 -2.84 -3.92 -12.77
C SER A 133 -4.26 -3.60 -13.25
N VAL A 134 -4.99 -2.80 -12.47
CA VAL A 134 -6.37 -2.42 -12.78
C VAL A 134 -6.44 -1.18 -13.67
N ALA A 135 -5.55 -0.20 -13.44
CA ALA A 135 -5.46 1.00 -14.28
C ALA A 135 -5.14 0.68 -15.75
N SER A 136 -4.43 -0.42 -16.01
CA SER A 136 -4.06 -0.86 -17.36
C SER A 136 -5.24 -1.40 -18.19
N LEU A 137 -6.34 -1.76 -17.52
CA LEU A 137 -7.57 -2.27 -18.13
C LEU A 137 -8.62 -1.17 -18.38
N MET A 138 -8.38 0.04 -17.86
CA MET A 138 -9.27 1.19 -18.01
C MET A 138 -8.80 2.08 -19.15
N ASP A 139 -9.74 2.70 -19.86
CA ASP A 139 -9.41 3.87 -20.67
C ASP A 139 -9.02 5.06 -19.78
N ARG A 140 -8.45 6.11 -20.39
CA ARG A 140 -7.95 7.28 -19.67
C ARG A 140 -9.06 8.02 -18.92
N GLU A 141 -10.26 8.11 -19.48
CA GLU A 141 -11.36 8.86 -18.89
C GLU A 141 -11.92 8.13 -17.67
N ALA A 142 -12.19 6.83 -17.81
CA ALA A 142 -12.62 5.95 -16.73
C ALA A 142 -11.60 5.93 -15.60
N ARG A 143 -10.30 5.83 -15.92
CA ARG A 143 -9.23 5.88 -14.92
C ARG A 143 -9.24 7.18 -14.13
N LEU A 144 -9.24 8.33 -14.82
CA LEU A 144 -9.25 9.65 -14.17
C LEU A 144 -10.51 9.87 -13.32
N ASN A 145 -11.66 9.39 -13.79
CA ASN A 145 -12.91 9.48 -13.05
C ASN A 145 -12.86 8.63 -11.77
N ASN A 146 -12.45 7.37 -11.88
CA ASN A 146 -12.33 6.47 -10.73
C ASN A 146 -11.35 7.00 -9.68
N GLU A 147 -10.19 7.48 -10.12
CA GLU A 147 -9.19 8.11 -9.26
C GLU A 147 -9.77 9.31 -8.47
N ARG A 148 -10.54 10.20 -9.11
CA ARG A 148 -11.21 11.34 -8.44
C ARG A 148 -12.32 10.90 -7.49
N VAL A 149 -13.11 9.91 -7.86
CA VAL A 149 -14.18 9.39 -7.01
C VAL A 149 -13.60 8.75 -5.75
N LEU A 150 -12.49 8.02 -5.85
CA LEU A 150 -11.77 7.49 -4.70
C LEU A 150 -11.28 8.59 -3.75
N GLN A 151 -10.79 9.72 -4.26
CA GLN A 151 -10.39 10.87 -3.40
C GLN A 151 -11.58 11.43 -2.62
N THR A 152 -12.73 11.59 -3.28
CA THR A 152 -13.97 12.07 -2.64
C THR A 152 -14.45 11.13 -1.53
N TRP A 153 -14.46 9.82 -1.81
CA TRP A 153 -14.86 8.81 -0.82
C TRP A 153 -13.89 8.75 0.36
N ARG A 154 -12.59 8.83 0.09
CA ARG A 154 -11.54 8.90 1.12
C ARG A 154 -11.79 10.05 2.08
N GLU A 155 -12.08 11.25 1.59
CA GLU A 155 -12.37 12.41 2.44
C GLU A 155 -13.59 12.20 3.32
N ARG A 156 -14.69 11.71 2.74
CA ARG A 156 -15.93 11.39 3.47
C ARG A 156 -15.69 10.36 4.58
N ALA A 157 -14.96 9.29 4.26
CA ALA A 157 -14.67 8.19 5.17
C ALA A 157 -13.56 8.52 6.20
N LYS A 158 -12.88 9.67 6.02
CA LYS A 158 -11.62 10.02 6.68
C LYS A 158 -10.57 8.90 6.57
N ALA A 159 -10.49 8.30 5.39
CA ALA A 159 -9.65 7.14 5.12
C ALA A 159 -8.20 7.54 4.83
N LYS A 160 -7.30 6.58 5.04
CA LYS A 160 -5.91 6.65 4.58
C LYS A 160 -5.80 5.74 3.36
N LEU A 161 -5.60 6.30 2.18
CA LEU A 161 -5.61 5.55 0.93
C LEU A 161 -4.20 5.55 0.32
N ILE A 162 -3.58 4.38 0.22
CA ILE A 162 -2.19 4.23 -0.22
C ILE A 162 -2.19 3.40 -1.50
N PHE A 163 -1.61 3.94 -2.57
CA PHE A 163 -1.42 3.25 -3.84
C PHE A 163 0.03 2.86 -4.00
N THR A 164 0.31 1.67 -4.54
CA THR A 164 1.60 1.40 -5.17
C THR A 164 1.44 1.46 -6.69
N SER A 165 2.47 1.96 -7.37
CA SER A 165 2.51 2.01 -8.83
C SER A 165 3.91 1.74 -9.34
N GLU A 166 4.02 0.91 -10.36
CA GLU A 166 5.23 0.76 -11.14
C GLU A 166 5.32 1.86 -12.17
N GLU A 167 6.50 2.47 -12.25
CA GLU A 167 6.74 3.59 -13.15
C GLU A 167 6.47 3.19 -14.61
N SER A 168 5.36 3.73 -15.13
CA SER A 168 5.15 3.98 -16.55
C SER A 168 4.68 5.43 -16.65
N VAL A 169 5.45 6.23 -17.37
CA VAL A 169 5.25 7.65 -17.74
C VAL A 169 3.93 8.29 -17.26
N GLU A 170 4.05 9.28 -16.37
CA GLU A 170 2.96 10.15 -15.86
C GLU A 170 1.74 9.39 -15.30
N SER A 171 1.87 8.87 -14.07
CA SER A 171 0.71 8.37 -13.33
C SER A 171 -0.24 9.53 -13.01
N SER A 172 -1.50 9.44 -13.43
CA SER A 172 -2.51 10.46 -13.14
C SER A 172 -2.75 10.65 -11.64
N LEU A 173 -2.43 9.62 -10.83
CA LEU A 173 -2.42 9.69 -9.38
C LEU A 173 -1.48 10.78 -8.85
N GLU A 174 -0.33 11.02 -9.47
CA GLU A 174 0.67 12.01 -8.98
C GLU A 174 0.09 13.41 -8.84
N TYR A 175 -0.93 13.75 -9.64
CA TYR A 175 -1.55 15.07 -9.64
C TYR A 175 -2.69 15.24 -8.64
N ILE A 176 -3.17 14.15 -8.04
CA ILE A 176 -4.38 14.18 -7.19
C ILE A 176 -4.15 13.65 -5.78
N VAL A 177 -3.02 13.01 -5.51
CA VAL A 177 -2.69 12.51 -4.17
C VAL A 177 -2.07 13.59 -3.29
N ASP A 178 -2.21 13.47 -1.98
CA ASP A 178 -1.62 14.44 -1.03
C ASP A 178 -0.11 14.26 -0.85
N GLY A 179 0.42 13.07 -1.14
CA GLY A 179 1.84 12.76 -1.01
C GLY A 179 2.33 11.74 -2.02
N VAL A 180 3.58 11.91 -2.45
CA VAL A 180 4.28 10.97 -3.33
C VAL A 180 5.59 10.55 -2.68
N VAL A 181 5.82 9.24 -2.62
CA VAL A 181 7.09 8.63 -2.21
C VAL A 181 7.64 7.85 -3.40
N GLU A 182 8.84 8.20 -3.82
CA GLU A 182 9.54 7.52 -4.90
C GLU A 182 10.63 6.61 -4.33
N LEU A 183 10.61 5.33 -4.73
CA LEU A 183 11.60 4.34 -4.36
C LEU A 183 12.50 4.05 -5.56
N ASN A 184 13.79 4.24 -5.36
CA ASN A 184 14.83 4.01 -6.36
C ASN A 184 15.92 3.09 -5.80
N TYR A 185 16.65 2.43 -6.70
CA TYR A 185 17.90 1.71 -6.38
C TYR A 185 18.97 2.17 -7.35
N GLU A 186 20.22 2.07 -6.93
CA GLU A 186 21.38 2.24 -7.81
C GLU A 186 22.00 0.88 -8.12
N LEU A 187 22.65 0.77 -9.28
CA LEU A 187 23.43 -0.42 -9.63
C LEU A 187 24.90 -0.14 -9.31
N ASN A 188 25.39 -0.73 -8.23
CA ASN A 188 26.80 -0.71 -7.86
C ASN A 188 27.41 -2.08 -8.20
N ASP A 189 28.33 -2.12 -9.16
CA ASP A 189 28.99 -3.35 -9.66
C ASP A 189 28.01 -4.44 -10.12
N GLY A 190 26.87 -4.04 -10.71
CA GLY A 190 25.82 -4.96 -11.14
C GLY A 190 24.90 -5.47 -10.02
N ILE A 191 25.14 -5.05 -8.78
CA ILE A 191 24.31 -5.34 -7.61
C ILE A 191 23.38 -4.15 -7.36
N ARG A 192 22.11 -4.42 -7.08
CA ARG A 192 21.14 -3.40 -6.68
C ARG A 192 21.42 -2.98 -5.23
N THR A 193 21.63 -1.69 -5.00
CA THR A 193 21.85 -1.08 -3.67
C THR A 193 20.87 0.05 -3.42
#